data_AF-A0A261R168-F1
#
_entry.id   AF-A0A261R168-F1
#
_cell.length_a   1.000
_cell.length_b   1.000
_cell.length_c   1.000
_cell.angle_alpha   90.00
_cell.angle_beta   90.00
_cell.angle_gamma   90.00
#
_symmetry.space_group_name_H-M   'P 1'
#
loop_
_entity.id
_entity.type
_entity.pdbx_description
1 polymer ?
#
loop_
_entity_poly.entity_id
_entity_poly.type
_entity_poly.pdbx_seq_one_letter_code
_entity_poly.pdbx_strand_id
1 'polypeptide(L)'
;MLEKAEGTAQKWAGKAQDAIGEVTGDAGTQIKGKARELAGRTQESYGDALNMVRDCASSNPIATVAVAVGAGLLLGAMLSSRR
;
A
#
# COMPACT_ATOMS: atom_id res chain seq x y z
N MET A 1 -1.65 -28.54 1.61
CA MET A 1 -1.88 -27.55 0.53
C MET A 1 -1.58 -26.12 0.99
N LEU A 2 -1.90 -25.73 2.23
CA LEU A 2 -1.60 -24.38 2.77
C LEU A 2 -0.10 -24.11 2.99
N GLU A 3 0.69 -25.09 3.44
CA GLU A 3 2.15 -24.94 3.64
C GLU A 3 2.91 -24.48 2.38
N LYS A 4 2.52 -24.92 1.18
CA LYS A 4 3.16 -24.49 -0.06
C LYS A 4 2.83 -23.04 -0.40
N ALA A 5 1.62 -22.60 -0.07
CA ALA A 5 1.21 -21.21 -0.25
C ALA A 5 1.96 -20.30 0.74
N GLU A 6 2.08 -20.73 2.00
CA GLU A 6 2.82 -20.03 3.05
C GLU A 6 4.32 -19.88 2.70
N GLY A 7 4.96 -20.96 2.24
CA GLY A 7 6.36 -20.90 1.82
C GLY A 7 6.60 -20.03 0.58
N THR A 8 5.62 -19.96 -0.33
CA THR A 8 5.69 -19.06 -1.49
C THR A 8 5.51 -17.60 -1.06
N ALA A 9 4.55 -17.33 -0.18
CA ALA A 9 4.30 -16.01 0.37
C ALA A 9 5.52 -15.46 1.13
N GLN A 10 6.14 -16.28 2.00
CA GLN A 10 7.36 -15.88 2.72
C GLN A 10 8.54 -15.58 1.80
N LYS A 11 8.73 -16.35 0.72
CA LYS A 11 9.80 -16.06 -0.26
C LYS A 11 9.60 -14.74 -0.98
N TRP A 12 8.35 -14.41 -1.34
CA TRP A 12 8.03 -13.13 -1.96
C TRP A 12 8.15 -11.96 -0.97
N ALA A 13 7.72 -12.15 0.28
CA ALA A 13 7.88 -11.17 1.35
C ALA A 13 9.35 -10.86 1.63
N GLY A 14 10.22 -11.88 1.67
CA GLY A 14 11.67 -11.70 1.85
C GLY A 14 12.30 -10.89 0.71
N LYS A 15 12.00 -11.24 -0.56
CA LYS A 15 12.51 -10.48 -1.72
C LYS A 15 12.05 -9.03 -1.76
N ALA A 16 10.80 -8.78 -1.35
CA ALA A 16 10.27 -7.44 -1.28
C ALA A 16 10.95 -6.62 -0.18
N GLN A 17 11.19 -7.22 0.99
CA GLN A 17 11.90 -6.56 2.10
C GLN A 17 13.35 -6.21 1.71
N ASP A 18 14.05 -7.13 1.04
CA ASP A 18 15.42 -6.90 0.58
C ASP A 18 15.51 -5.72 -0.39
N ALA A 19 14.63 -5.69 -1.39
CA ALA A 19 14.62 -4.61 -2.39
C ALA A 19 14.23 -3.24 -1.80
N ILE A 20 13.30 -3.22 -0.85
CA ILE A 20 12.91 -1.99 -0.15
C ILE A 20 14.04 -1.51 0.77
N GLY A 21 14.71 -2.42 1.48
CA GLY A 21 15.82 -2.11 2.38
C GLY A 21 17.02 -1.49 1.66
N GLU A 22 17.41 -2.05 0.51
CA GLU A 22 18.55 -1.58 -0.30
C GLU A 22 18.31 -0.16 -0.84
N VAL A 23 17.09 0.14 -1.27
CA VAL A 23 16.72 1.46 -1.82
C VAL A 23 16.48 2.50 -0.72
N THR A 24 15.96 2.08 0.44
CA THR A 24 15.58 3.00 1.53
C THR A 24 16.76 3.43 2.39
N GLY A 25 17.84 2.63 2.46
CA GLY A 25 19.00 2.89 3.32
C GLY A 25 19.69 4.24 3.07
N ASP A 26 19.92 4.59 1.81
CA ASP A 26 20.64 5.81 1.43
C ASP A 26 19.69 6.99 1.13
N ALA A 27 18.56 6.72 0.47
CA ALA A 27 17.56 7.73 0.13
C ALA A 27 16.71 8.20 1.33
N GLY A 28 16.56 7.35 2.35
CA GLY A 28 15.68 7.59 3.49
C GLY A 28 16.07 8.80 4.34
N THR A 29 17.36 9.14 4.41
CA THR A 29 17.85 10.26 5.23
C THR A 29 17.54 11.62 4.61
N GLN A 30 17.65 11.77 3.28
CA GLN A 30 17.32 13.03 2.59
C GLN A 30 15.81 13.22 2.39
N ILE A 31 15.09 12.12 2.17
CA ILE A 31 13.63 12.15 2.00
C ILE A 31 12.92 12.51 3.31
N LYS A 32 13.41 12.06 4.47
CA LYS A 32 12.81 12.36 5.79
C LYS A 32 12.61 13.85 6.07
N GLY A 33 13.51 14.72 5.59
CA GLY A 33 13.39 16.17 5.76
C GLY A 33 12.26 16.79 4.95
N LYS A 34 12.22 16.53 3.63
CA LYS A 34 11.18 17.04 2.73
C LYS A 34 9.82 16.39 2.96
N ALA A 35 9.82 15.11 3.32
CA ALA A 35 8.61 14.38 3.65
C ALA A 35 7.92 14.93 4.90
N ARG A 36 8.66 15.44 5.90
CA ARG A 36 8.06 16.04 7.10
C ARG A 36 7.29 17.33 6.80
N GLU A 37 7.81 18.15 5.88
CA GLU A 37 7.15 19.37 5.42
C GLU A 37 5.91 19.07 4.56
N LEU A 38 6.01 18.08 3.67
CA LEU A 38 4.87 17.63 2.87
C LEU A 38 3.80 16.95 3.73
N ALA A 39 4.21 16.12 4.69
CA ALA A 39 3.35 15.39 5.62
C ALA A 39 2.48 16.36 6.42
N GLY A 40 3.04 17.50 6.87
CA GLY A 40 2.26 18.51 7.59
C GLY A 40 1.08 19.06 6.77
N ARG A 41 1.24 19.25 5.45
CA ARG A 41 0.16 19.73 4.57
C ARG A 41 -0.77 18.61 4.07
N THR A 42 -0.25 17.39 3.95
CA THR A 42 -1.06 16.25 3.51
C THR A 42 -1.84 15.61 4.64
N GLN A 43 -1.38 15.66 5.89
CA GLN A 43 -2.09 15.07 7.03
C GLN A 43 -3.50 15.63 7.22
N GLU A 44 -3.70 16.92 6.94
CA GLU A 44 -5.04 17.55 7.05
C GLU A 44 -6.00 16.97 6.01
N SER A 45 -5.66 17.05 4.72
CA SER A 45 -6.50 16.52 3.64
C SER A 45 -6.59 14.99 3.62
N TYR A 46 -5.53 14.30 4.05
CA TYR A 46 -5.50 12.84 4.16
C TYR A 46 -6.34 12.34 5.32
N GLY A 47 -6.44 13.11 6.41
CA GLY A 47 -7.30 12.80 7.55
C GLY A 47 -8.76 12.64 7.14
N ASP A 48 -9.29 13.59 6.36
CA ASP A 48 -10.68 13.56 5.89
C ASP A 48 -10.95 12.39 4.93
N ALA A 49 -10.03 12.17 3.98
CA ALA A 49 -10.14 11.06 3.03
C ALA A 49 -10.08 9.70 3.75
N LEU A 50 -9.17 9.56 4.71
CA LEU A 50 -9.05 8.33 5.49
C LEU A 50 -10.26 8.12 6.41
N ASN A 51 -10.83 9.19 6.97
CA ASN A 51 -12.03 9.11 7.78
C ASN A 51 -13.21 8.58 6.97
N MET A 52 -13.40 9.06 5.74
CA MET A 52 -14.44 8.56 4.84
C MET A 52 -14.27 7.06 4.51
N VAL A 53 -13.03 6.62 4.25
CA VAL A 53 -12.74 5.19 4.01
C VAL A 53 -12.99 4.36 5.28
N ARG A 54 -12.62 4.88 6.45
CA ARG A 54 -12.84 4.23 7.74
C ARG A 54 -14.32 4.10 8.08
N ASP A 55 -15.13 5.10 7.75
CA ASP A 55 -16.58 5.06 7.94
C ASP A 55 -17.23 4.02 7.01
N CYS A 56 -16.81 3.94 5.74
CA CYS A 56 -17.23 2.88 4.82
C CYS A 56 -16.83 1.47 5.33
N ALA A 57 -15.62 1.33 5.87
CA ALA A 57 -15.12 0.08 6.43
C ALA A 57 -15.91 -0.38 7.66
N SER A 58 -16.26 0.57 8.54
CA SER A 58 -16.95 0.28 9.80
C SER A 58 -18.45 0.05 9.60
N SER A 59 -19.06 0.74 8.63
CA SER A 59 -20.49 0.64 8.32
C SER A 59 -20.81 -0.54 7.38
N ASN A 60 -19.96 -0.77 6.37
CA ASN A 60 -20.18 -1.80 5.34
C ASN A 60 -18.87 -2.51 4.94
N PRO A 61 -18.42 -3.50 5.74
CA PRO A 61 -17.13 -4.17 5.51
C PRO A 61 -17.07 -4.90 4.16
N ILE A 62 -18.18 -5.50 3.71
CA ILE A 62 -18.24 -6.20 2.43
C ILE A 62 -18.10 -5.22 1.25
N ALA A 63 -18.78 -4.07 1.30
CA ALA A 63 -18.67 -3.04 0.26
C ALA A 63 -17.25 -2.50 0.16
N THR A 64 -16.58 -2.32 1.31
CA THR A 64 -15.19 -1.88 1.36
C THR A 64 -14.23 -2.87 0.71
N VAL A 65 -14.40 -4.17 0.99
CA VAL A 65 -13.62 -5.23 0.33
C VAL A 65 -13.87 -5.24 -1.18
N ALA A 66 -15.12 -5.09 -1.62
CA ALA A 66 -15.45 -5.05 -3.05
C ALA A 66 -14.79 -3.86 -3.76
N VAL A 67 -14.81 -2.67 -3.14
CA VAL A 67 -14.13 -1.48 -3.68
C VAL A 67 -12.62 -1.68 -3.75
N ALA A 68 -12.01 -2.24 -2.70
CA ALA A 68 -10.57 -2.51 -2.67
C ALA A 68 -10.15 -3.52 -3.76
N VAL A 69 -10.93 -4.59 -3.96
CA VAL A 69 -10.69 -5.57 -5.03
C VAL A 69 -10.87 -4.92 -6.40
N GLY A 70 -11.93 -4.14 -6.61
CA GLY A 70 -12.17 -3.43 -7.87
C GLY A 70 -11.03 -2.47 -8.23
N ALA A 71 -10.60 -1.65 -7.27
CA ALA A 71 -9.46 -0.75 -7.44
C ALA A 71 -8.16 -1.52 -7.74
N GLY A 72 -7.90 -2.60 -7.00
CA GLY A 72 -6.72 -3.45 -7.20
C GLY A 72 -6.70 -4.12 -8.58
N LEU A 73 -7.84 -4.61 -9.07
CA LEU A 73 -7.96 -5.21 -10.40
C LEU A 73 -7.78 -4.18 -11.52
N LEU A 74 -8.35 -2.98 -11.38
CA LEU A 74 -8.17 -1.91 -12.37
C LEU A 74 -6.71 -1.46 -12.45
N LEU A 75 -6.07 -1.22 -11.31
CA LEU A 75 -4.65 -0.88 -11.25
C LEU A 75 -3.78 -2.02 -11.79
N GLY A 76 -4.09 -3.26 -11.40
CA GLY A 76 -3.41 -4.45 -11.90
C GLY A 76 -3.54 -4.60 -13.42
N ALA A 77 -4.71 -4.31 -13.98
CA ALA A 77 -4.94 -4.34 -15.43
C ALA A 77 -4.15 -3.24 -16.16
N MET A 78 -4.08 -2.03 -15.61
CA MET A 78 -3.27 -0.94 -16.20
C MET A 78 -1.76 -1.27 -16.17
N LEU A 79 -1.26 -1.88 -15.09
CA LEU A 79 0.14 -2.33 -14.98
C LEU A 79 0.42 -3.57 -15.84
N SER A 80 -0.57 -4.45 -16.02
CA SER A 80 -0.47 -5.62 -16.89
C SER A 80 -0.46 -5.24 -18.37
N SER A 81 -1.05 -4.10 -18.73
CA SER A 81 -1.02 -3.58 -20.11
C SER A 81 0.36 -3.06 -20.53
N ARG A 82 1.34 -3.01 -19.62
CA ARG A 82 2.71 -2.52 -19.88
C ARG A 82 3.77 -3.62 -19.92
N ARG A 83 3.38 -4.90 -19.97
CA ARG A 83 4.27 -6.04 -20.17
C ARG A 83 3.96 -6.76 -21.47
#